data_AF-A0A2D4S4I0-F1
#
_entry.id   AF-A0A2D4S4I0-F1
#
_cell.length_a   1.000
_cell.length_b   1.000
_cell.length_c   1.000
_cell.angle_alpha   90.00
_cell.angle_beta   90.00
_cell.angle_gamma   90.00
#
_symmetry.space_group_name_H-M   'P 1'
#
loop_
_entity.id
_entity.type
_entity.pdbx_description
1 polymer ?
#
loop_
_entity_poly.entity_id
_entity_poly.type
_entity_poly.pdbx_seq_one_letter_code
_entity_poly.pdbx_strand_id
1 'polypeptide(L)'
;SLDYPNAFLGVNFKPQLSIGLDKGTAPEPGGAFVDGRIKTDIALNFDYLNAYSGGIAYTMYEGSKYDQLKDRDNVSLNLKVTF
;
A
#
# COMPACT_ATOMS: atom_id res chain seq x y z
N SER A 1 14.23 -3.12 2.93
CA SER A 1 13.02 -2.98 3.76
C SER A 1 13.43 -2.41 5.10
N LEU A 2 12.51 -1.72 5.78
CA LEU A 2 12.68 -1.41 7.19
C LEU A 2 12.08 -2.56 7.98
N ASP A 3 12.90 -3.20 8.81
CA ASP A 3 12.52 -4.33 9.65
C ASP A 3 12.85 -3.98 11.10
N TYR A 4 11.84 -4.05 11.97
CA TYR A 4 11.95 -3.76 13.39
C TYR A 4 11.68 -5.04 14.18
N PRO A 5 12.72 -5.86 14.43
CA PRO A 5 12.56 -7.11 15.14
C PRO A 5 12.23 -6.86 16.61
N ASN A 6 11.29 -7.64 17.16
CA ASN A 6 10.83 -7.56 18.55
C ASN A 6 10.46 -6.14 19.03
N ALA A 7 9.94 -5.29 18.15
CA ALA A 7 9.75 -3.87 18.46
C ALA A 7 8.69 -3.63 19.56
N PHE A 8 7.71 -4.52 19.68
CA PHE A 8 6.71 -4.48 20.75
C PHE A 8 6.23 -5.89 21.11
N LEU A 9 6.32 -6.27 22.39
CA LEU A 9 5.86 -7.56 22.92
C LEU A 9 6.32 -8.81 22.11
N GLY A 10 7.52 -8.76 21.52
CA GLY A 10 8.05 -9.86 20.68
C GLY A 10 7.49 -9.92 19.26
N VAL A 11 6.73 -8.90 18.84
CA VAL A 11 6.23 -8.76 17.46
C VAL A 11 7.29 -8.08 16.59
N ASN A 12 7.52 -8.65 15.41
CA ASN A 12 8.35 -8.06 14.37
C ASN A 12 7.48 -7.16 13.48
N PHE A 13 7.85 -5.88 13.34
CA PHE A 13 7.12 -4.95 12.49
C PHE A 13 7.90 -4.62 11.21
N LYS A 14 7.17 -4.45 10.11
CA LYS A 14 7.72 -4.11 8.80
C LYS A 14 6.87 -2.99 8.17
N PRO A 15 7.19 -1.70 8.46
CA PRO A 15 6.54 -0.60 7.77
C PRO A 15 6.99 -0.57 6.30
N GLN A 16 6.08 -0.17 5.44
CA GLN A 16 6.29 -0.06 3.99
C GLN A 16 5.67 1.24 3.48
N LEU A 17 6.38 1.90 2.58
CA LEU A 17 5.93 3.06 1.84
C LEU A 17 6.20 2.80 0.36
N SER A 18 5.18 2.99 -0.46
CA SER A 18 5.28 2.93 -1.92
C SER A 18 4.67 4.19 -2.52
N ILE A 19 5.34 4.75 -3.52
CA ILE A 19 4.88 5.93 -4.25
C ILE A 19 5.01 5.61 -5.74
N GLY A 20 3.90 5.66 -6.46
CA GLY A 20 3.82 5.53 -7.91
C GLY A 20 3.52 6.88 -8.55
N LEU A 21 4.23 7.19 -9.64
CA LEU A 21 4.04 8.40 -10.43
C LEU A 21 3.84 8.00 -11.89
N ASP A 22 2.70 8.35 -12.45
CA ASP A 22 2.42 8.12 -13.86
C ASP A 22 2.90 9.31 -14.70
N LYS A 23 3.54 8.98 -15.82
CA LYS A 23 3.98 9.97 -16.81
C LYS A 23 3.44 9.60 -18.19
N GLY A 24 2.75 10.55 -18.80
CA GLY A 24 2.02 10.37 -20.05
C GLY A 24 0.65 9.74 -19.84
N THR A 25 -0.23 9.95 -20.82
CA THR A 25 -1.58 9.39 -20.84
C THR A 25 -1.70 8.38 -21.97
N ALA A 26 -2.18 7.19 -21.66
CA ALA A 26 -2.41 6.16 -22.66
C ALA A 26 -3.70 6.43 -23.46
N PRO A 27 -3.81 5.98 -24.73
CA PRO A 27 -5.02 6.16 -25.52
C PRO A 27 -6.23 5.44 -24.92
N GLU A 28 -7.40 6.10 -24.95
CA GLU A 28 -8.68 5.54 -24.53
C GLU A 28 -9.40 4.82 -25.70
N PRO A 29 -10.27 3.81 -25.41
CA PRO A 29 -10.71 3.36 -24.08
C PRO A 29 -9.77 2.33 -23.43
N GLY A 30 -9.46 2.51 -22.14
CA GLY A 30 -8.74 1.52 -21.32
C GLY A 30 -7.25 1.79 -21.08
N GLY A 31 -6.82 3.05 -21.14
CA GLY A 31 -5.43 3.42 -20.89
C GLY A 31 -5.00 3.11 -19.45
N ALA A 32 -3.87 2.42 -19.28
CA ALA A 32 -3.36 2.09 -17.95
C ALA A 32 -2.75 3.29 -17.20
N PHE A 33 -2.34 4.33 -17.93
CA PHE A 33 -1.63 5.51 -17.40
C PHE A 33 -2.45 6.78 -17.56
N VAL A 34 -2.48 7.58 -16.49
CA VAL A 34 -3.08 8.92 -16.48
C VAL A 34 -2.00 9.90 -16.07
N ASP A 35 -1.63 10.83 -16.94
CA ASP A 35 -0.52 11.75 -16.68
C ASP A 35 -0.71 12.52 -15.36
N GLY A 36 0.35 12.53 -14.56
CA GLY A 36 0.38 13.20 -13.25
C GLY A 36 -0.39 12.49 -12.14
N ARG A 37 -0.88 11.26 -12.35
CA ARG A 37 -1.47 10.46 -11.27
C ARG A 37 -0.39 10.06 -10.27
N ILE A 38 -0.68 10.26 -9.00
CA ILE A 38 0.16 9.87 -7.86
C ILE A 38 -0.60 8.83 -7.05
N LYS A 39 0.01 7.67 -6.83
CA LYS A 39 -0.52 6.64 -5.93
C LYS A 39 0.43 6.46 -4.77
N THR A 40 -0.06 6.66 -3.55
CA THR A 40 0.74 6.47 -2.34
C THR A 40 0.15 5.33 -1.52
N ASP A 41 0.96 4.34 -1.16
CA ASP A 41 0.57 3.25 -0.27
C ASP A 41 1.45 3.27 0.98
N ILE A 42 0.81 3.32 2.15
CA ILE A 42 1.46 3.23 3.45
C ILE A 42 0.95 1.98 4.13
N ALA A 43 1.84 1.09 4.54
CA ALA A 43 1.47 -0.16 5.19
C ALA A 43 2.33 -0.46 6.42
N LEU A 44 1.75 -1.18 7.36
CA LEU A 44 2.44 -1.77 8.50
C LEU A 44 2.09 -3.25 8.57
N ASN A 45 3.10 -4.09 8.35
CA ASN A 45 2.98 -5.53 8.51
C ASN A 45 3.56 -5.96 9.85
N PHE A 46 3.04 -7.05 10.38
CA PHE A 46 3.53 -7.66 11.61
C PHE A 46 3.68 -9.17 11.47
N ASP A 47 4.63 -9.73 12.21
CA ASP A 47 4.82 -11.16 12.41
C ASP A 47 5.07 -11.44 13.89
N TYR A 48 4.32 -12.38 14.46
CA TYR A 48 4.46 -12.84 15.82
C TYR A 48 4.72 -14.34 15.83
N LEU A 49 5.95 -14.70 16.25
CA LEU A 49 6.43 -16.06 16.41
C LEU A 49 6.25 -16.95 15.17
N ASN A 50 6.20 -16.38 13.95
CA ASN A 50 5.84 -17.08 12.70
C ASN A 50 4.49 -17.83 12.72
N ALA A 51 3.67 -17.66 13.76
CA ALA A 51 2.37 -18.31 13.91
C ALA A 51 1.22 -17.37 13.51
N TYR A 52 1.38 -16.07 13.80
CA TYR A 52 0.41 -15.03 13.47
C TYR A 52 1.11 -13.94 12.67
N SER A 53 0.64 -13.67 11.45
CA SER A 53 1.14 -12.57 10.65
C SER A 53 -0.02 -11.80 10.04
N GLY A 54 0.18 -10.53 9.75
CA GLY A 54 -0.84 -9.74 9.09
C GLY A 54 -0.33 -8.36 8.73
N GLY A 55 -1.26 -7.50 8.31
CA GLY A 55 -0.94 -6.12 8.02
C GLY A 55 -2.17 -5.26 7.80
N ILE A 56 -1.95 -3.96 7.94
CA ILE A 56 -2.88 -2.90 7.59
C ILE A 56 -2.20 -1.99 6.57
N ALA A 57 -2.95 -1.54 5.57
CA ALA A 57 -2.46 -0.57 4.60
C ALA A 57 -3.52 0.48 4.28
N TYR A 58 -3.06 1.69 3.97
CA TYR A 58 -3.86 2.78 3.44
C TYR A 58 -3.30 3.19 2.08
N THR A 59 -4.19 3.32 1.10
CA THR A 59 -3.85 3.72 -0.27
C THR A 59 -4.55 5.04 -0.59
N MET A 60 -3.77 5.99 -1.09
CA MET A 60 -4.19 7.32 -1.50
C MET A 60 -3.97 7.53 -3.00
N TYR A 61 -4.90 8.22 -3.66
CA TYR A 61 -4.79 8.60 -5.07
C TYR A 61 -4.88 10.12 -5.24
N GLU A 62 -3.84 10.73 -5.82
CA GLU A 62 -3.71 12.19 -5.92
C GLU A 62 -3.14 12.65 -7.28
N GLY A 63 -2.91 13.96 -7.42
CA GLY A 63 -2.14 14.56 -8.53
C GLY A 63 -2.97 14.91 -9.76
N SER A 64 -3.51 13.93 -10.48
CA SER A 64 -4.19 14.18 -11.75
C SER A 64 -5.63 14.68 -11.58
N LYS A 65 -6.13 15.49 -12.52
CA LYS A 65 -7.56 15.88 -12.56
C LYS A 65 -8.42 14.86 -13.31
N TYR A 66 -7.79 14.04 -14.14
CA TYR A 66 -8.47 13.06 -15.00
C TYR A 66 -8.44 11.64 -14.44
N ASP A 67 -7.83 11.46 -13.26
CA ASP A 67 -7.82 10.17 -12.59
C ASP A 67 -9.16 9.89 -11.92
N GLN A 68 -9.83 8.84 -12.36
CA GLN A 68 -11.10 8.36 -11.80
C GLN A 68 -10.93 7.70 -10.42
N LEU A 69 -9.69 7.43 -9.99
CA LEU A 69 -9.40 6.85 -8.68
C LEU A 69 -9.12 7.90 -7.60
N LYS A 70 -9.00 9.19 -7.96
CA LYS A 70 -8.56 10.27 -7.06
C LYS A 70 -9.35 10.40 -5.75
N ASP A 71 -10.61 10.02 -5.74
CA ASP A 71 -11.49 10.06 -4.56
C ASP A 71 -11.78 8.66 -3.99
N ARG A 72 -11.04 7.65 -4.44
CA ARG A 72 -11.24 6.22 -4.15
C ARG A 72 -10.14 5.65 -3.27
N ASP A 73 -9.70 6.44 -2.30
CA ASP A 73 -8.82 5.99 -1.23
C ASP A 73 -9.42 4.79 -0.49
N ASN A 74 -8.57 3.89 0.01
CA ASN A 74 -9.03 2.68 0.68
C ASN A 74 -8.09 2.23 1.80
N VAL A 75 -8.66 1.47 2.74
CA VAL A 75 -7.94 0.74 3.79
C VAL A 75 -8.06 -0.75 3.51
N SER A 76 -6.96 -1.48 3.67
CA SER A 76 -6.95 -2.94 3.61
C SER A 76 -6.39 -3.54 4.89
N LEU A 77 -6.92 -4.70 5.28
CA LEU A 77 -6.50 -5.45 6.46
C LEU A 77 -6.44 -6.93 6.11
N ASN A 78 -5.38 -7.61 6.59
CA ASN A 78 -5.23 -9.05 6.44
C ASN A 78 -4.66 -9.70 7.71
N LEU A 79 -5.06 -10.96 7.93
CA LEU A 79 -4.57 -11.79 9.02
C LEU A 79 -4.36 -13.22 8.52
N LYS A 80 -3.25 -13.82 8.93
CA LYS A 80 -2.86 -15.19 8.61
C LYS A 80 -2.43 -15.91 9.88
N VAL A 81 -2.93 -17.13 10.04
CA VAL A 81 -2.55 -18.06 11.11
C VAL A 81 -1.94 -19.30 10.46
N THR A 82 -0.86 -19.82 11.03
CA THR A 82 -0.16 -21.02 10.55
C THR A 82 -0.10 -22.05 11.68
N PHE A 83 -0.42 -23.32 11.37
CA PHE A 83 -0.49 -24.45 12.31
C PHE A 83 0.56 -25.51 11.95
#